data_AF-A0A9E4W9E0-F1
#
_entry.id   AF-A0A9E4W9E0-F1
#
_cell.length_a   1.000
_cell.length_b   1.000
_cell.length_c   1.000
_cell.angle_alpha   90.00
_cell.angle_beta   90.00
_cell.angle_gamma   90.00
#
_symmetry.space_group_name_H-M   'P 1'
#
loop_
_entity.id
_entity.type
_entity.pdbx_description
1 polymer ?
#
loop_
_entity_poly.entity_id
_entity_poly.type
_entity_poly.pdbx_seq_one_letter_code
_entity_poly.pdbx_strand_id
1 'polypeptide(L)'
;MTAASRPVAPSLPPHVVAYRWARANLFSSPGNTVLTVITVTILAVAGYQAARFVFATAEWEIIEANRGLFFTGRFPRDEFWRIWVTLHGTAAL
;
A
#
# COMPACT_ATOMS: atom_id res chain seq x y z
N MET A 1 19.24 -36.70 -32.01
CA MET A 1 19.31 -35.25 -31.83
C MET A 1 19.41 -34.96 -30.33
N THR A 2 20.61 -34.77 -29.83
CA THR A 2 20.90 -34.50 -28.41
C THR A 2 20.85 -33.00 -28.16
N ALA A 3 19.91 -32.54 -27.31
CA ALA A 3 19.88 -31.16 -26.86
C ALA A 3 21.04 -30.93 -25.87
N ALA A 4 22.01 -30.09 -26.24
CA ALA A 4 23.09 -29.70 -25.36
C ALA A 4 22.52 -28.93 -24.15
N SER A 5 22.75 -29.43 -22.94
CA SER A 5 22.39 -28.74 -21.70
C SER A 5 23.19 -27.45 -21.58
N ARG A 6 22.53 -26.30 -21.57
CA ARG A 6 23.21 -25.01 -21.34
C ARG A 6 23.85 -25.04 -19.94
N PRO A 7 25.10 -24.59 -19.78
CA PRO A 7 25.71 -24.48 -18.47
C PRO A 7 24.87 -23.53 -17.60
N VAL A 8 24.39 -24.03 -16.46
CA VAL A 8 23.72 -23.21 -15.44
C VAL A 8 24.77 -22.29 -14.85
N ALA A 9 24.70 -20.99 -15.16
CA ALA A 9 25.55 -20.00 -14.52
C ALA A 9 25.29 -20.03 -13.00
N PRO A 10 26.34 -19.91 -12.15
CA PRO A 10 26.15 -19.87 -10.71
C PRO A 10 25.18 -18.74 -10.33
N SER A 11 24.09 -19.06 -9.63
CA SER A 11 23.16 -18.05 -9.14
C SER A 11 23.83 -17.22 -8.04
N LEU A 12 23.95 -15.91 -8.25
CA LEU A 12 24.44 -15.00 -7.22
C LEU A 12 23.52 -15.03 -5.99
N PRO A 13 24.06 -14.83 -4.77
CA PRO A 13 23.23 -14.66 -3.59
C PRO A 13 22.22 -13.52 -3.77
N PRO A 14 20.98 -13.63 -3.26
CA PRO A 14 19.92 -12.64 -3.49
C PRO A 14 20.28 -11.21 -3.10
N HIS A 15 21.03 -11.04 -2.01
CA HIS A 15 21.48 -9.73 -1.54
C HIS A 15 22.45 -9.05 -2.53
N VAL A 16 23.28 -9.82 -3.24
CA VAL A 16 24.18 -9.28 -4.27
C VAL A 16 23.39 -8.80 -5.48
N VAL A 17 22.35 -9.54 -5.88
CA VAL A 17 21.46 -9.17 -6.98
C VAL A 17 20.69 -7.89 -6.63
N ALA A 18 20.09 -7.83 -5.44
CA ALA A 18 19.36 -6.66 -4.96
C ALA A 18 20.24 -5.42 -4.89
N TYR A 19 21.46 -5.54 -4.35
CA TYR A 19 22.40 -4.41 -4.28
C TYR A 19 22.80 -3.90 -5.68
N ARG A 20 23.14 -4.81 -6.59
CA ARG A 20 23.51 -4.44 -7.98
C ARG A 20 22.35 -3.75 -8.69
N TRP A 21 21.13 -4.26 -8.51
CA TRP A 21 19.92 -3.64 -9.06
C TRP A 21 19.70 -2.24 -8.47
N ALA A 22 19.78 -2.10 -7.14
CA ALA A 22 19.57 -0.82 -6.47
C ALA A 22 20.61 0.22 -6.92
N ARG A 23 21.89 -0.17 -7.03
CA ARG A 23 22.95 0.72 -7.54
C ARG A 23 22.71 1.14 -8.99
N ALA A 24 22.26 0.21 -9.84
CA ALA A 24 22.00 0.50 -11.25
C ALA A 24 20.74 1.35 -11.50
N ASN A 25 19.73 1.29 -10.62
CA ASN A 25 18.45 1.97 -10.83
C ASN A 25 18.28 3.23 -9.97
N LEU A 26 18.67 3.18 -8.69
CA LEU A 26 18.45 4.26 -7.73
C LEU A 26 19.68 5.18 -7.62
N PHE A 27 20.88 4.60 -7.66
CA PHE A 27 22.15 5.32 -7.42
C PHE A 27 23.04 5.41 -8.66
N SER A 28 22.45 5.46 -9.86
CA SER A 28 23.19 5.43 -11.12
C SER A 28 23.91 6.72 -11.47
N SER A 29 23.57 7.84 -10.83
CA SER A 29 24.21 9.15 -11.01
C SER A 29 24.16 9.97 -9.71
N PRO A 30 24.97 11.05 -9.58
CA PRO A 30 24.88 11.95 -8.43
C PRO A 30 23.49 12.56 -8.26
N GLY A 31 22.83 12.97 -9.36
CA GLY A 31 21.47 13.49 -9.34
C GLY A 31 20.44 12.44 -8.87
N ASN A 32 20.53 11.21 -9.37
CA ASN A 32 19.65 10.12 -8.94
C ASN A 32 19.87 9.74 -7.47
N THR A 33 21.11 9.85 -6.98
CA THR A 33 21.44 9.63 -5.57
C THR A 33 20.78 10.68 -4.69
N VAL A 34 20.90 11.96 -5.04
CA VAL A 34 20.24 13.06 -4.29
C VAL A 34 18.72 12.88 -4.31
N LEU A 35 18.14 12.60 -5.48
CA LEU A 35 16.71 12.36 -5.62
C LEU A 35 16.26 11.19 -4.74
N THR A 36 16.96 10.05 -4.80
CA THR A 36 16.65 8.86 -4.00
C THR A 36 16.67 9.17 -2.51
N VAL A 37 17.70 9.87 -2.02
CA VAL A 37 17.80 10.23 -0.59
C VAL A 37 16.65 11.14 -0.16
N ILE A 38 16.32 12.15 -0.96
CA ILE A 38 15.19 13.05 -0.67
C ILE A 38 13.87 12.27 -0.65
N THR A 39 13.60 11.46 -1.67
CA THR A 39 12.38 10.66 -1.76
C THR A 39 12.25 9.70 -0.58
N VAL A 40 13.32 8.96 -0.24
CA VAL A 40 13.32 8.05 0.91
C VAL A 40 13.05 8.79 2.21
N THR A 41 13.64 9.98 2.38
CA THR A 41 13.41 10.82 3.57
C THR A 41 11.95 11.27 3.68
N ILE A 42 11.36 11.74 2.58
CA ILE A 42 9.95 12.15 2.53
C ILE A 42 9.05 10.96 2.87
N LEU A 43 9.30 9.79 2.27
CA LEU A 43 8.53 8.58 2.53
C LEU A 43 8.67 8.11 3.98
N ALA A 44 9.87 8.20 4.57
CA ALA A 44 10.10 7.84 5.97
C ALA A 44 9.32 8.76 6.92
N VAL A 45 9.35 10.09 6.69
CA VAL A 45 8.59 11.07 7.48
C VAL A 45 7.09 10.84 7.32
N ALA A 46 6.60 10.68 6.09
CA ALA A 46 5.19 10.41 5.84
C ALA A 46 4.72 9.10 6.50
N GLY A 47 5.52 8.04 6.38
CA GLY A 47 5.26 6.75 7.02
C GLY A 47 5.24 6.84 8.55
N TYR A 48 6.19 7.57 9.14
CA TYR A 48 6.21 7.82 10.59
C TYR A 48 4.97 8.58 11.06
N GLN A 49 4.59 9.65 10.36
CA GLN A 49 3.41 10.44 10.70
C GLN A 49 2.12 9.63 10.55
N ALA A 50 2.01 8.82 9.50
CA ALA A 50 0.88 7.92 9.31
C ALA A 50 0.81 6.83 10.40
N ALA A 51 1.94 6.21 10.74
CA ALA A 51 1.99 5.22 11.81
C ALA A 51 1.64 5.84 13.17
N ARG A 52 2.19 7.02 13.48
CA ARG A 52 1.84 7.76 14.70
C ARG A 52 0.36 8.09 14.74
N PHE A 53 -0.22 8.52 13.61
CA PHE A 53 -1.65 8.75 13.51
C PHE A 53 -2.42 7.47 13.86
N VAL A 54 -2.18 6.38 13.13
CA VAL A 54 -2.92 5.13 13.28
C VAL A 54 -2.81 4.55 14.69
N PHE A 55 -1.62 4.55 15.29
CA PHE A 55 -1.36 3.82 16.53
C PHE A 55 -1.38 4.67 17.79
N ALA A 56 -1.15 5.98 17.71
CA ALA A 56 -0.95 6.81 18.91
C ALA A 56 -1.94 7.96 19.06
N THR A 57 -2.47 8.51 17.96
CA THR A 57 -3.33 9.72 18.03
C THR A 57 -4.73 9.53 17.45
N ALA A 58 -4.98 8.45 16.70
CA ALA A 58 -6.30 8.21 16.13
C ALA A 58 -7.28 7.76 17.21
N GLU A 59 -8.36 8.52 17.36
CA GLU A 59 -9.49 8.20 18.24
C GLU A 59 -10.46 7.26 17.50
N TRP A 60 -10.05 5.99 17.39
CA TRP A 60 -10.86 4.97 16.70
C TRP A 60 -12.26 4.84 17.26
N GLU A 61 -12.44 5.05 18.58
CA GLU A 61 -13.74 5.02 19.26
C GLU A 61 -14.78 5.94 18.61
N ILE A 62 -14.40 7.15 18.13
CA ILE A 62 -15.33 8.05 17.44
C ILE A 62 -15.83 7.41 16.15
N ILE A 63 -14.95 6.75 15.42
CA ILE A 63 -15.30 6.04 14.18
C ILE A 63 -16.24 4.88 14.52
N GLU A 64 -15.97 4.15 15.60
CA GLU A 64 -16.80 3.03 16.06
C GLU A 64 -18.20 3.44 16.52
N ALA A 65 -18.27 4.49 17.34
CA ALA A 65 -19.52 5.04 17.85
C ALA A 65 -20.39 5.60 16.71
N ASN A 66 -19.76 6.16 15.67
CA ASN A 66 -20.46 6.82 14.57
C ASN A 66 -20.44 6.02 13.25
N ARG A 67 -20.13 4.71 13.27
CA ARG A 67 -20.10 3.87 12.05
C ARG A 67 -21.35 4.04 11.20
N GLY A 68 -22.53 4.07 11.84
CA GLY A 68 -23.80 4.32 11.17
C GLY A 68 -23.78 5.63 10.36
N LEU A 69 -23.42 6.75 10.99
CA LEU A 69 -23.32 8.05 10.31
C LEU A 69 -22.27 8.07 9.19
N PHE A 70 -21.16 7.33 9.33
CA PHE A 70 -20.16 7.25 8.26
C PHE A 70 -20.65 6.47 7.03
N PHE A 71 -21.41 5.39 7.22
CA PHE A 71 -21.91 4.56 6.12
C PHE A 71 -23.25 5.04 5.54
N THR A 72 -24.11 5.63 6.37
CA THR A 72 -25.46 6.04 5.96
C THR A 72 -25.64 7.56 5.95
N GLY A 73 -24.66 8.34 6.38
CA GLY A 73 -24.81 9.79 6.48
C GLY A 73 -25.95 10.18 7.42
N ARG A 74 -26.75 11.18 7.02
CA ARG A 74 -27.94 11.64 7.77
C ARG A 74 -29.20 10.79 7.55
N PHE A 75 -29.07 9.60 6.97
CA PHE A 75 -30.23 8.77 6.66
C PHE A 75 -30.98 8.38 7.96
N PRO A 76 -32.31 8.43 7.99
CA PRO A 76 -33.07 8.03 9.16
C PRO A 76 -32.77 6.56 9.50
N ARG A 77 -32.48 6.27 10.78
CA ARG A 77 -32.18 4.89 11.23
C ARG A 77 -33.29 3.91 10.88
N ASP A 78 -34.53 4.38 10.95
CA ASP A 78 -35.73 3.59 10.70
C ASP A 78 -35.87 3.18 9.21
N GLU A 79 -35.15 3.85 8.32
CA GLU A 79 -35.18 3.60 6.89
C GLU A 79 -33.96 2.81 6.37
N PHE A 80 -33.02 2.41 7.23
CA PHE A 80 -31.79 1.71 6.81
C PHE A 80 -32.04 0.46 5.97
N TRP A 81 -33.20 -0.19 6.11
CA TRP A 81 -33.61 -1.33 5.30
C TRP A 81 -33.65 -1.02 3.79
N ARG A 82 -33.95 0.24 3.40
CA ARG A 82 -34.02 0.68 1.99
C ARG A 82 -32.65 0.56 1.31
N ILE A 83 -31.58 0.89 2.03
CA ILE A 83 -30.19 0.80 1.52
C ILE A 83 -29.89 -0.65 1.14
N TRP A 84 -30.23 -1.60 2.03
CA TRP A 84 -29.99 -3.01 1.79
C TRP A 84 -30.85 -3.58 0.66
N VAL A 85 -32.11 -3.15 0.53
CA VAL A 85 -32.98 -3.56 -0.58
C VAL A 85 -32.47 -3.08 -1.92
N THR A 86 -32.00 -1.83 -2.02
CA THR A 86 -31.39 -1.32 -3.26
C THR A 86 -30.10 -2.07 -3.59
N LEU A 87 -29.24 -2.33 -2.60
CA LEU A 87 -27.97 -3.04 -2.79
C LEU A 87 -28.19 -4.48 -3.30
N HIS A 88 -29.16 -5.20 -2.74
CA HIS A 88 -29.52 -6.55 -3.21
C HIS A 88 -30.21 -6.53 -4.58
N GLY A 89 -31.04 -5.51 -4.83
CA GLY A 89 -31.73 -5.35 -6.11
C GLY A 89 -30.77 -5.14 -7.29
N THR A 90 -29.67 -4.40 -7.08
CA THR A 90 -28.64 -4.19 -8.12
C THR A 90 -27.72 -5.38 -8.35
N ALA A 91 -27.60 -6.31 -7.38
CA ALA A 91 -26.80 -7.52 -7.54
C ALA A 91 -27.48 -8.58 -8.44
N ALA A 92 -28.76 -8.39 -8.78
CA ALA A 92 -29.57 -9.27 -9.60
C ALA A 92 -29.74 -8.78 -11.06
N LEU A 93 -29.02 -7.73 -11.47
CA LEU A 93 -28.94 -7.18 -12.83
C LEU A 93 -27.53 -7.36 -13.40
#